data_AF-A0A376L6U1-F1
#
_entry.id   AF-A0A376L6U1-F1
#
_cell.length_a   1.000
_cell.length_b   1.000
_cell.length_c   1.000
_cell.angle_alpha   90.00
_cell.angle_beta   90.00
_cell.angle_gamma   90.00
#
_symmetry.space_group_name_H-M   'P 1'
#
loop_
_entity.id
_entity.type
_entity.pdbx_description
1 polymer ?
#
loop_
_entity_poly.entity_id
_entity_poly.type
_entity_poly.pdbx_seq_one_letter_code
_entity_poly.pdbx_strand_id
1 'polypeptide(L)'
;MENPLSKMEMLKGCSWTRKDTGQWGIGFIAQDVKKIFPQAVTEGGDRQLPDGTMVEGVLSPDTYGVAAALHHEAILVLMNELSELREEVNALKSE
;
A
#
# COMPACT_ATOMS: atom_id res chain seq x y z
N MET A 1 -9.45 -10.74 0.70
CA MET A 1 -8.35 -10.30 1.58
C MET A 1 -8.93 -9.92 2.94
N GLU A 2 -8.39 -10.38 4.08
CA GLU A 2 -8.95 -10.00 5.39
C GLU A 2 -8.62 -8.55 5.78
N ASN A 3 -9.60 -7.84 6.35
CA ASN A 3 -9.52 -6.45 6.86
C ASN A 3 -8.83 -5.46 5.90
N PRO A 4 -9.32 -5.29 4.66
CA PRO A 4 -8.66 -4.47 3.65
C PRO A 4 -8.63 -2.98 4.03
N LEU A 5 -9.63 -2.45 4.74
CA LEU A 5 -9.63 -1.06 5.18
C LEU A 5 -8.52 -0.77 6.20
N SER A 6 -8.36 -1.60 7.22
CA SER A 6 -7.27 -1.44 8.20
C SER A 6 -5.90 -1.57 7.53
N LYS A 7 -5.75 -2.46 6.55
CA LYS A 7 -4.50 -2.60 5.77
C LYS A 7 -4.22 -1.39 4.88
N MET A 8 -5.27 -0.77 4.33
CA MET A 8 -5.16 0.51 3.60
C MET A 8 -4.60 1.62 4.49
N GLU A 9 -5.08 1.74 5.73
CA GLU A 9 -4.62 2.77 6.68
C GLU A 9 -3.14 2.62 7.06
N MET A 10 -2.63 1.38 7.02
CA MET A 10 -1.24 1.09 7.35
C MET A 10 -0.26 1.39 6.20
N LEU A 11 -0.74 1.61 4.97
CA LEU A 11 0.10 1.93 3.82
C LEU A 11 -0.06 3.38 3.39
N LYS A 12 1.06 4.11 3.33
CA LYS A 12 1.08 5.47 2.80
C LYS A 12 1.62 5.48 1.37
N GLY A 13 0.79 5.95 0.43
CA GLY A 13 1.24 6.32 -0.90
C GLY A 13 2.25 7.47 -0.82
N CYS A 14 3.39 7.34 -1.48
CA CYS A 14 4.43 8.37 -1.49
C CYS A 14 5.15 8.42 -2.85
N SER A 15 5.76 9.56 -3.12
CA SER A 15 6.73 9.72 -4.19
C SER A 15 8.14 9.84 -3.61
N TRP A 16 9.13 9.49 -4.41
CA TRP A 16 10.53 9.53 -4.00
C TRP A 16 11.43 9.79 -5.20
N THR A 17 12.65 10.23 -4.90
CA THR A 17 13.75 10.28 -5.86
C THR A 17 14.86 9.39 -5.34
N ARG A 18 15.34 8.47 -6.17
CA ARG A 18 16.40 7.55 -5.79
C ARG A 18 17.71 8.30 -5.55
N LYS A 19 18.38 8.02 -4.43
CA LYS A 19 19.68 8.63 -4.09
C LYS A 19 20.82 8.16 -5.00
N ASP A 20 20.71 6.96 -5.57
CA ASP A 20 21.75 6.38 -6.42
C ASP A 20 21.68 6.84 -7.88
N THR A 21 20.47 6.94 -8.46
CA THR A 21 20.28 7.26 -9.88
C THR A 21 19.62 8.61 -10.14
N GLY A 22 19.07 9.27 -9.13
CA GLY A 22 18.24 10.47 -9.30
C GLY A 22 16.88 10.19 -9.95
N GLN A 23 16.53 8.93 -10.20
CA GLN A 23 15.28 8.55 -10.83
C GLN A 23 14.10 8.79 -9.88
N TRP A 24 13.05 9.46 -10.37
CA TRP A 24 11.80 9.63 -9.66
C TRP A 24 10.94 8.36 -9.70
N GLY A 25 10.19 8.11 -8.63
CA GLY A 25 9.22 7.03 -8.52
C GLY A 25 8.06 7.36 -7.58
N ILE A 26 7.04 6.51 -7.62
CA ILE A 26 5.82 6.61 -6.80
C ILE A 26 5.32 5.20 -6.46
N GLY A 27 4.71 5.06 -5.29
CA GLY A 27 4.20 3.79 -4.78
C GLY A 27 4.22 3.75 -3.25
N PHE A 28 4.75 2.66 -2.67
CA PHE A 28 4.79 2.43 -1.23
C PHE A 28 6.21 2.23 -0.71
N ILE A 29 6.38 2.41 0.60
CA ILE A 29 7.61 2.07 1.32
C ILE A 29 7.65 0.54 1.55
N ALA A 30 8.72 -0.10 1.06
CA ALA A 30 8.87 -1.55 1.08
C ALA A 30 8.77 -2.16 2.48
N GLN A 31 9.29 -1.47 3.50
CA GLN A 31 9.25 -1.90 4.90
C GLN A 31 7.82 -1.95 5.43
N ASP A 32 6.96 -1.01 5.03
CA ASP A 32 5.55 -0.99 5.45
C ASP A 32 4.76 -2.06 4.71
N VAL A 33 5.01 -2.24 3.41
CA VAL A 33 4.45 -3.36 2.66
C VAL A 33 4.85 -4.69 3.30
N LYS A 34 6.12 -4.88 3.68
CA LYS A 34 6.60 -6.14 4.28
C LYS A 34 5.91 -6.48 5.61
N LYS A 35 5.52 -5.48 6.41
CA LYS A 35 4.79 -5.71 7.67
C LYS A 35 3.40 -6.33 7.43
N ILE A 36 2.77 -6.00 6.29
CA ILE A 36 1.39 -6.39 6.00
C ILE A 36 1.32 -7.57 5.02
N PHE A 37 2.17 -7.53 4.00
CA PHE A 37 2.27 -8.48 2.90
C PHE A 37 3.73 -8.91 2.73
N PRO A 38 4.30 -9.70 3.66
CA PRO A 38 5.72 -10.07 3.60
C PRO A 38 6.07 -10.82 2.30
N GLN A 39 5.14 -11.61 1.77
CA GLN A 39 5.27 -12.35 0.51
C GLN A 39 5.35 -11.43 -0.73
N ALA A 40 4.90 -10.18 -0.62
CA ALA A 40 4.91 -9.20 -1.71
C ALA A 40 6.19 -8.35 -1.72
N VAL A 41 7.19 -8.69 -0.91
CA VAL A 41 8.46 -7.95 -0.84
C VAL A 41 9.61 -8.92 -1.08
N THR A 42 10.42 -8.60 -2.08
CA THR A 42 11.65 -9.32 -2.38
C THR A 42 12.82 -8.67 -1.67
N GLU A 43 13.64 -9.48 -1.00
CA GLU A 43 14.94 -9.06 -0.47
C GLU A 43 16.01 -9.22 -1.56
N GLY A 44 16.61 -8.11 -1.95
CA GLY A 44 17.79 -8.07 -2.81
C GLY A 44 19.08 -8.05 -2.01
N GLY A 45 20.20 -8.00 -2.71
CA GLY A 45 21.51 -7.82 -2.10
C GLY A 45 21.79 -6.38 -1.65
N ASP A 46 22.96 -6.19 -1.08
CA ASP A 46 23.43 -4.89 -0.61
C ASP A 46 23.73 -3.94 -1.78
N ARG A 47 23.58 -2.64 -1.54
CA ARG A 47 23.85 -1.59 -2.52
C ARG A 47 24.70 -0.48 -1.92
N GLN A 48 25.84 -0.21 -2.54
CA GLN A 48 26.61 1.02 -2.27
C GLN A 48 26.00 2.20 -3.02
N LEU A 49 25.74 3.30 -2.31
CA LEU A 49 25.32 4.57 -2.89
C LEU A 49 26.53 5.37 -3.40
N PRO A 50 26.33 6.38 -4.25
CA PRO A 50 27.42 7.23 -4.77
C PRO A 50 28.23 7.96 -3.70
N ASP A 51 27.63 8.23 -2.53
CA ASP A 51 28.28 8.85 -1.37
C ASP A 51 29.10 7.85 -0.53
N GLY A 52 29.18 6.58 -0.95
CA GLY A 52 29.87 5.51 -0.26
C GLY A 52 29.03 4.76 0.79
N THR A 53 27.82 5.24 1.10
CA THR A 53 26.91 4.59 2.06
C THR A 53 26.51 3.20 1.57
N MET A 54 26.59 2.19 2.45
CA MET A 54 26.06 0.85 2.19
C MET A 54 24.62 0.73 2.68
N VAL A 55 23.74 0.25 1.81
CA VAL A 55 22.36 -0.13 2.13
C VAL A 55 22.27 -1.66 2.04
N GLU A 56 22.14 -2.31 3.18
CA GLU A 56 22.06 -3.77 3.26
C GLU A 56 20.66 -4.28 2.93
N GLY A 57 20.57 -5.45 2.29
CA GLY A 57 19.31 -6.17 2.09
C GLY A 57 18.20 -5.34 1.43
N VAL A 58 18.48 -4.74 0.26
CA VAL A 58 17.56 -3.80 -0.38
C VAL A 58 16.20 -4.44 -0.65
N LEU A 59 15.14 -3.88 -0.08
CA LEU A 59 13.78 -4.38 -0.25
C LEU A 59 13.11 -3.82 -1.50
N SER A 60 12.42 -4.68 -2.25
CA SER A 60 11.63 -4.31 -3.43
C SER A 60 10.19 -4.84 -3.30
N PRO A 61 9.18 -3.96 -3.16
CA PRO A 61 7.78 -4.39 -3.07
C PRO A 61 7.15 -4.57 -4.45
N ASP A 62 6.29 -5.57 -4.61
CA ASP A 62 5.33 -5.65 -5.72
C ASP A 62 4.24 -4.57 -5.56
N THR A 63 4.61 -3.35 -5.91
CA THR A 63 3.77 -2.17 -5.73
C THR A 63 2.45 -2.30 -6.49
N TYR A 64 2.49 -2.80 -7.73
CA TYR A 64 1.30 -2.91 -8.58
C TYR A 64 0.36 -3.99 -8.08
N GLY A 65 0.86 -5.17 -7.72
CA GLY A 65 0.05 -6.25 -7.18
C GLY A 65 -0.59 -5.86 -5.85
N VAL A 66 0.19 -5.28 -4.93
CA VAL A 66 -0.32 -4.80 -3.64
C VAL A 66 -1.39 -3.73 -3.83
N ALA A 67 -1.14 -2.71 -4.66
CA ALA A 67 -2.11 -1.67 -4.94
C ALA A 67 -3.40 -2.26 -5.55
N ALA A 68 -3.29 -3.06 -6.61
CA ALA A 68 -4.46 -3.58 -7.30
C ALA A 68 -5.34 -4.45 -6.38
N ALA A 69 -4.74 -5.41 -5.66
CA ALA A 69 -5.48 -6.30 -4.79
C ALA A 69 -6.07 -5.59 -3.57
N LEU A 70 -5.27 -4.75 -2.90
CA LEU A 70 -5.72 -4.07 -1.68
C LEU A 70 -6.79 -3.02 -1.99
N HIS A 71 -6.60 -2.19 -3.03
CA HIS A 71 -7.60 -1.20 -3.40
C HIS A 71 -8.91 -1.86 -3.84
N HIS A 72 -8.86 -2.95 -4.62
CA HIS A 72 -10.08 -3.64 -5.06
C HIS A 72 -10.91 -4.14 -3.88
N GLU A 73 -10.29 -4.84 -2.94
CA GLU A 73 -10.97 -5.39 -1.77
C GLU A 73 -11.46 -4.29 -0.82
N ALA A 74 -10.71 -3.20 -0.67
CA ALA A 74 -11.14 -2.05 0.11
C ALA A 74 -12.37 -1.37 -0.51
N ILE A 75 -12.39 -1.21 -1.84
CA ILE A 75 -13.52 -0.64 -2.57
C ILE A 75 -14.77 -1.50 -2.39
N LEU A 76 -14.66 -2.84 -2.46
CA LEU A 76 -15.80 -3.73 -2.25
C LEU A 76 -16.40 -3.58 -0.83
N VAL A 77 -15.56 -3.45 0.20
CA VAL A 77 -16.04 -3.19 1.58
C VAL A 77 -16.75 -1.84 1.65
N LEU A 78 -16.14 -0.77 1.11
CA LEU A 78 -16.75 0.57 1.10
C LEU A 78 -18.08 0.60 0.31
N MET A 79 -18.20 -0.18 -0.76
CA MET A 79 -19.46 -0.30 -1.52
C MET A 79 -20.58 -0.91 -0.67
N ASN A 80 -20.28 -1.92 0.15
CA ASN A 80 -21.25 -2.52 1.05
C ASN A 80 -21.65 -1.56 2.16
N GLU A 81 -20.67 -0.95 2.85
CA GLU A 81 -20.92 0.05 3.91
C GLU A 81 -21.75 1.23 3.38
N LEU A 82 -21.49 1.68 2.14
CA LEU A 82 -22.28 2.73 1.50
C LEU A 82 -23.72 2.29 1.18
N SER A 83 -23.94 1.02 0.84
CA SER A 83 -25.27 0.48 0.62
C SER A 83 -26.07 0.45 1.91
N GLU A 84 -25.49 -0.07 2.98
CA GLU A 84 -26.09 -0.13 4.32
C GLU A 84 -26.43 1.27 4.83
N LEU A 85 -25.48 2.21 4.73
CA LEU A 85 -25.71 3.60 5.13
C LEU A 85 -26.84 4.27 4.34
N ARG A 86 -26.98 3.97 3.05
CA ARG A 86 -28.08 4.50 2.22
C ARG A 86 -29.43 3.95 2.66
N GLU A 87 -29.51 2.67 3.03
CA GLU A 87 -30.73 2.05 3.55
C GLU A 87 -31.16 2.68 4.87
N GLU A 88 -30.24 2.84 5.82
CA GLU A 88 -30.50 3.50 7.11
C GLU A 88 -31.01 4.94 6.94
N VAL A 89 -30.33 5.72 6.09
CA VAL A 89 -30.74 7.10 5.80
C VAL A 89 -32.14 7.16 5.18
N ASN A 90 -32.49 6.21 4.31
CA ASN A 90 -33.82 6.16 3.70
C ASN A 90 -34.90 5.77 4.71
N ALA A 91 -34.61 4.85 5.62
CA ALA A 91 -35.51 4.49 6.71
C ALA A 91 -35.79 5.70 7.61
N LEU A 92 -34.74 6.41 8.05
CA LEU A 92 -34.85 7.60 8.90
C LEU A 92 -35.59 8.77 8.24
N LYS A 93 -35.49 8.92 6.91
CA LYS A 93 -36.21 9.96 6.16
C LYS A 93 -37.69 9.64 5.93
N SER A 94 -38.08 8.38 6.13
CA SER A 94 -39.45 7.93 5.93
C SER A 94 -40.28 7.96 7.22
N GLU A 95 -39.64 8.30 8.35
CA GLU A 95 -40.27 8.60 9.65
C GLU A 95 -40.65 10.10 9.75
#